data_AF-A0A4R6QH20-F1
#
_entry.id   AF-A0A4R6QH20-F1
#
_cell.length_a   1.000
_cell.length_b   1.000
_cell.length_c   1.000
_cell.angle_alpha   90.00
_cell.angle_beta   90.00
_cell.angle_gamma   90.00
#
_symmetry.space_group_name_H-M   'P 1'
#
loop_
_entity.id
_entity.type
_entity.pdbx_description
1 polymer ?
#
loop_
_entity_poly.entity_id
_entity_poly.type
_entity_poly.pdbx_seq_one_letter_code
_entity_poly.pdbx_strand_id
1 'polypeptide(L)'
;MLNILQKNNPKRNPNKSQNTFAILNTFNKFAAYFLKPLEKELVVITGGPGTGKTTIIDGLIEQGYSCFPEISRQITLEAKKQGIEQLFLEKPLLFSELLLEGRRKQYQSALQDQAEIVFLDRGIPDILAYMHYIGDSYPAFFDQACHEHKYSKIFVLPPWEEIYESDEARYENFEQATLLFDHLKETYQNYNYELIEVPTGTVEERIQFILNQLS
;
A
#
# COMPACT_ATOMS: atom_id res chain seq x y z
N MET A 1 65.12 -12.44 -54.10
CA MET A 1 64.31 -13.42 -53.35
C MET A 1 63.72 -12.72 -52.14
N LEU A 2 62.38 -12.74 -52.04
CA LEU A 2 61.46 -12.53 -50.90
C LEU A 2 62.09 -12.17 -49.53
N ASN A 3 61.56 -11.26 -48.69
CA ASN A 3 60.17 -10.95 -48.39
C ASN A 3 60.04 -9.60 -47.65
N ILE A 4 58.94 -8.90 -47.89
CA ILE A 4 58.45 -7.69 -47.21
C ILE A 4 57.56 -8.13 -46.04
N LEU A 5 57.39 -7.25 -45.04
CA LEU A 5 56.35 -7.21 -43.99
C LEU A 5 56.63 -7.96 -42.67
N GLN A 6 57.14 -7.23 -41.67
CA GLN A 6 56.59 -7.33 -40.32
C GLN A 6 56.32 -5.95 -39.75
N LYS A 7 55.07 -5.79 -39.33
CA LYS A 7 54.37 -4.56 -38.96
C LYS A 7 54.87 -3.99 -37.64
N ASN A 8 54.92 -2.66 -37.59
CA ASN A 8 54.90 -1.87 -36.37
C ASN A 8 53.71 -2.30 -35.49
N ASN A 9 53.98 -2.97 -34.37
CA ASN A 9 53.01 -3.12 -33.29
C ASN A 9 53.11 -1.89 -32.37
N PRO A 10 52.08 -1.04 -32.27
CA PRO A 10 52.07 -0.01 -31.25
C PRO A 10 52.03 -0.70 -29.89
N LYS A 11 53.06 -0.46 -29.07
CA LYS A 11 53.10 -0.90 -27.67
C LYS A 11 51.81 -0.44 -26.98
N ARG A 12 50.91 -1.38 -26.66
CA ARG A 12 49.73 -1.10 -25.82
C ARG A 12 50.27 -0.61 -24.47
N ASN A 13 50.02 0.66 -24.18
CA ASN A 13 50.38 1.29 -22.92
C ASN A 13 49.45 0.72 -21.82
N PRO A 14 49.96 -0.10 -20.88
CA PRO A 14 49.14 -0.76 -19.86
C PRO A 14 48.41 0.22 -18.93
N ASN A 15 48.90 1.47 -18.84
CA ASN A 15 48.28 2.52 -18.01
C ASN A 15 47.00 3.09 -18.62
N LYS A 16 46.77 2.98 -19.94
CA LYS A 16 45.51 3.45 -20.54
C LYS A 16 44.34 2.52 -20.22
N SER A 17 44.54 1.19 -20.28
CA SER A 17 43.48 0.22 -20.00
C SER A 17 43.07 0.17 -18.53
N GLN A 18 44.02 0.32 -17.60
CA GLN A 18 43.71 0.37 -16.16
C GLN A 18 42.94 1.64 -15.79
N ASN A 19 43.29 2.80 -16.35
CA ASN A 19 42.53 4.04 -16.13
C ASN A 19 41.13 4.00 -16.75
N THR A 20 40.97 3.45 -17.95
CA THR A 20 39.63 3.31 -18.57
C THR A 20 38.75 2.38 -17.75
N PHE A 21 39.28 1.27 -17.21
CA PHE A 21 38.53 0.34 -16.37
C PHE A 21 38.15 0.95 -15.01
N ALA A 22 39.05 1.73 -14.40
CA ALA A 22 38.78 2.47 -13.17
C ALA A 22 37.69 3.55 -13.38
N ILE A 23 37.73 4.27 -14.49
CA ILE A 23 36.72 5.28 -14.86
C ILE A 23 35.38 4.60 -15.12
N LEU A 24 35.34 3.49 -15.88
CA LEU A 24 34.09 2.74 -16.14
C LEU A 24 33.47 2.21 -14.84
N ASN A 25 34.28 1.65 -13.94
CA ASN A 25 33.80 1.16 -12.65
C ASN A 25 33.32 2.28 -11.73
N THR A 26 33.96 3.45 -11.78
CA THR A 26 33.52 4.62 -11.02
C THR A 26 32.21 5.15 -11.61
N PHE A 27 32.10 5.28 -12.93
CA PHE A 27 30.85 5.65 -13.61
C PHE A 27 29.72 4.66 -13.33
N ASN A 28 29.99 3.35 -13.32
CA ASN A 28 28.98 2.34 -12.99
C ASN A 28 28.59 2.37 -11.51
N LYS A 29 29.52 2.65 -10.59
CA LYS A 29 29.18 2.88 -9.17
C LYS A 29 28.37 4.16 -8.96
N PHE A 30 28.71 5.23 -9.67
CA PHE A 30 27.95 6.49 -9.65
C PHE A 30 26.58 6.29 -10.28
N ALA A 31 26.47 5.63 -11.43
CA ALA A 31 25.21 5.29 -12.07
C ALA A 31 24.34 4.39 -11.18
N ALA A 32 24.92 3.40 -10.49
CA ALA A 32 24.19 2.58 -9.51
C ALA A 32 23.71 3.37 -8.28
N TYR A 33 24.37 4.49 -7.94
CA TYR A 33 23.94 5.39 -6.87
C TYR A 33 22.78 6.31 -7.30
N PHE A 34 22.70 6.65 -8.59
CA PHE A 34 21.63 7.47 -9.18
C PHE A 34 20.50 6.66 -9.83
N LEU A 35 20.69 5.34 -10.00
CA LEU A 35 19.73 4.38 -10.55
C LEU A 35 19.44 3.29 -9.51
N LYS A 36 19.26 3.68 -8.24
CA LYS A 36 18.45 2.82 -7.38
C LYS A 36 17.06 2.84 -8.03
N PRO A 37 16.52 1.70 -8.53
CA PRO A 37 15.13 1.68 -8.93
C PRO A 37 14.34 2.21 -7.74
N LEU A 38 13.48 3.21 -7.97
CA LEU A 38 12.51 3.60 -6.96
C LEU A 38 11.75 2.32 -6.61
N GLU A 39 11.97 1.82 -5.40
CA GLU A 39 11.22 0.67 -4.93
C GLU A 39 9.76 1.11 -4.92
N LYS A 40 8.92 0.33 -5.60
CA LYS A 40 7.50 0.63 -5.71
C LYS A 40 6.91 0.86 -4.32
N GLU A 41 6.23 1.98 -4.16
CA GLU A 41 5.60 2.37 -2.91
C GLU A 41 4.15 1.92 -2.88
N LEU A 42 3.85 0.96 -2.00
CA LEU A 42 2.48 0.59 -1.71
C LEU A 42 2.02 1.36 -0.48
N VAL A 43 1.15 2.35 -0.71
CA VAL A 43 0.66 3.27 0.31
C VAL A 43 -0.73 2.86 0.73
N VAL A 44 -0.93 2.55 2.01
CA VAL A 44 -2.27 2.25 2.55
C VAL A 44 -2.88 3.52 3.11
N ILE A 45 -4.13 3.78 2.74
CA ILE A 45 -4.98 4.76 3.42
C ILE A 45 -6.06 3.96 4.16
N THR A 46 -6.01 4.00 5.49
CA THR A 46 -6.96 3.31 6.38
C THR A 46 -7.73 4.30 7.27
N GLY A 47 -8.77 3.83 7.94
CA GLY A 47 -9.63 4.62 8.82
C GLY A 47 -11.04 4.05 8.89
N GLY A 48 -11.76 4.31 9.98
CA GLY A 48 -13.14 3.85 10.18
C GLY A 48 -14.12 4.36 9.11
N PRO A 49 -15.39 3.91 9.15
CA PRO A 49 -16.43 4.53 8.33
C PRO A 49 -16.60 6.02 8.66
N GLY A 50 -17.08 6.80 7.70
CA GLY A 50 -17.34 8.23 7.91
C GLY A 50 -16.10 9.14 7.96
N THR A 51 -14.91 8.64 7.66
CA THR A 51 -13.63 9.41 7.73
C THR A 51 -13.30 10.23 6.47
N GLY A 52 -14.19 10.23 5.47
CA GLY A 52 -13.95 10.88 4.17
C GLY A 52 -12.93 10.17 3.26
N LYS A 53 -12.56 8.92 3.60
CA LYS A 53 -11.55 8.13 2.86
C LYS A 53 -11.86 7.98 1.37
N THR A 54 -13.10 7.59 1.04
CA THR A 54 -13.51 7.40 -0.36
C THR A 54 -13.29 8.67 -1.17
N THR A 55 -13.63 9.83 -0.61
CA THR A 55 -13.42 11.12 -1.29
C THR A 55 -11.93 11.44 -1.50
N ILE A 56 -11.04 11.05 -0.58
CA ILE A 56 -9.59 11.16 -0.78
C ILE A 56 -9.13 10.24 -1.91
N ILE A 57 -9.57 8.97 -1.91
CA ILE A 57 -9.20 7.99 -2.94
C ILE A 57 -9.70 8.44 -4.32
N ASP A 58 -10.94 8.91 -4.41
CA ASP A 58 -11.51 9.44 -5.66
C ASP A 58 -10.71 10.66 -6.15
N GLY A 59 -10.36 11.58 -5.26
CA GLY A 59 -9.53 12.74 -5.60
C GLY A 59 -8.11 12.35 -6.06
N LEU A 60 -7.49 11.34 -5.47
CA LEU A 60 -6.20 10.79 -5.92
C LEU A 60 -6.31 10.19 -7.33
N ILE A 61 -7.40 9.47 -7.62
CA ILE A 61 -7.69 8.94 -8.97
C ILE A 61 -7.87 10.07 -9.97
N GLU A 62 -8.61 11.12 -9.62
CA GLU A 62 -8.81 12.30 -10.46
C GLU A 62 -7.49 13.04 -10.76
N GLN A 63 -6.54 13.01 -9.83
CA GLN A 63 -5.18 13.54 -10.02
C GLN A 63 -4.23 12.58 -10.79
N GLY A 64 -4.71 11.39 -11.18
CA GLY A 64 -3.98 10.44 -12.03
C GLY A 64 -3.17 9.39 -11.28
N TYR A 65 -3.34 9.24 -9.97
CA TYR A 65 -2.67 8.19 -9.19
C TYR A 65 -3.37 6.83 -9.32
N SER A 66 -2.59 5.74 -9.33
CA SER A 66 -3.13 4.39 -9.30
C SER A 66 -3.67 4.07 -7.90
N CYS A 67 -4.95 3.71 -7.81
CA CYS A 67 -5.62 3.41 -6.56
C CYS A 67 -6.40 2.09 -6.67
N PHE A 68 -6.28 1.24 -5.64
CA PHE A 68 -7.05 0.02 -5.49
C PHE A 68 -8.17 0.24 -4.46
N PRO A 69 -9.45 0.22 -4.85
CA PRO A 69 -10.57 0.55 -3.96
C PRO A 69 -10.90 -0.60 -3.00
N GLU A 70 -11.64 -0.29 -1.93
CA GLU A 70 -12.11 -1.29 -0.96
C GLU A 70 -13.07 -2.33 -1.60
N ILE A 71 -12.84 -3.62 -1.31
CA ILE A 71 -13.55 -4.74 -1.97
C ILE A 71 -14.67 -5.38 -1.14
N SER A 72 -14.81 -5.07 0.16
CA SER A 72 -15.88 -5.60 1.02
C SER A 72 -17.28 -5.40 0.44
N ARG A 73 -17.52 -4.27 -0.23
CA ARG A 73 -18.81 -4.00 -0.90
C ARG A 73 -19.11 -5.02 -1.99
N GLN A 74 -18.11 -5.41 -2.78
CA GLN A 74 -18.26 -6.40 -3.84
C GLN A 74 -18.56 -7.78 -3.26
N ILE A 75 -17.82 -8.18 -2.21
CA ILE A 75 -18.03 -9.45 -1.51
C ILE A 75 -19.45 -9.54 -0.94
N THR A 76 -19.93 -8.48 -0.28
CA THR A 76 -21.30 -8.43 0.26
C THR A 76 -22.36 -8.52 -0.84
N LEU A 77 -22.15 -7.84 -1.98
CA LEU A 77 -23.07 -7.91 -3.12
C LEU A 77 -23.11 -9.30 -3.75
N GLU A 78 -21.97 -9.99 -3.84
CA GLU A 78 -21.91 -11.37 -4.34
C GLU A 78 -22.59 -12.36 -3.40
N ALA A 79 -22.41 -12.21 -2.09
CA ALA A 79 -23.09 -13.04 -1.10
C ALA A 79 -24.61 -12.88 -1.15
N LYS A 80 -25.11 -11.64 -1.33
CA LYS A 80 -26.55 -11.36 -1.53
C LYS A 80 -27.10 -12.07 -2.75
N LYS A 81 -26.36 -12.11 -3.86
CA LYS A 81 -26.76 -12.89 -5.06
C LYS A 81 -26.86 -14.39 -4.80
N GLN A 82 -26.15 -14.89 -3.79
CA GLN A 82 -26.20 -16.29 -3.36
C GLN A 82 -27.24 -16.54 -2.24
N GLY A 83 -28.04 -15.54 -1.89
CA GLY A 83 -29.11 -15.66 -0.89
C GLY A 83 -28.67 -15.44 0.55
N ILE A 84 -27.46 -14.89 0.78
CA ILE A 84 -26.98 -14.50 2.11
C ILE A 84 -27.13 -12.99 2.24
N GLU A 85 -28.08 -12.53 3.06
CA GLU A 85 -28.40 -11.10 3.18
C GLU A 85 -27.28 -10.31 3.87
N GLN A 86 -26.69 -10.88 4.92
CA GLN A 86 -25.67 -10.20 5.73
C GLN A 86 -24.49 -11.14 6.02
N LEU A 87 -23.67 -11.43 5.00
CA LEU A 87 -22.54 -12.38 5.12
C LEU A 87 -21.61 -12.06 6.30
N PHE A 88 -21.36 -10.77 6.55
CA PHE A 88 -20.50 -10.32 7.64
C PHE A 88 -21.05 -10.65 9.04
N LEU A 89 -22.38 -10.79 9.20
CA LEU A 89 -23.03 -11.16 10.46
C LEU A 89 -23.29 -12.66 10.54
N GLU A 90 -23.74 -13.26 9.43
CA GLU A 90 -24.11 -14.67 9.39
C GLU A 90 -22.88 -15.59 9.38
N LYS A 91 -21.80 -15.18 8.70
CA LYS A 91 -20.56 -15.95 8.54
C LYS A 91 -19.32 -15.04 8.55
N PRO A 92 -19.01 -14.39 9.69
CA PRO A 92 -17.93 -13.40 9.80
C PRO A 92 -16.55 -13.94 9.37
N LEU A 93 -16.20 -15.18 9.77
CA LEU A 93 -14.93 -15.79 9.35
C LEU A 93 -14.84 -15.97 7.84
N LEU A 94 -15.90 -16.46 7.19
CA LEU A 94 -15.95 -16.64 5.74
C LEU A 94 -15.84 -15.29 5.00
N PHE A 95 -16.55 -14.27 5.49
CA PHE A 95 -16.41 -12.92 4.97
C PHE A 95 -14.96 -12.44 5.01
N SER A 96 -14.29 -12.63 6.15
CA SER A 96 -12.90 -12.23 6.32
C SER A 96 -11.92 -13.05 5.48
N GLU A 97 -12.18 -14.34 5.27
CA GLU A 97 -11.38 -15.18 4.37
C GLU A 97 -11.46 -14.70 2.92
N LEU A 98 -12.68 -14.38 2.44
CA LEU A 98 -12.89 -13.81 1.10
C LEU A 98 -12.24 -12.43 0.98
N LEU A 99 -12.35 -11.61 2.02
CA LEU A 99 -11.71 -10.29 2.08
C LEU A 99 -10.19 -10.40 2.05
N LEU A 100 -9.61 -11.35 2.78
CA LEU A 100 -8.19 -11.62 2.74
C LEU A 100 -7.73 -12.06 1.33
N GLU A 101 -8.44 -13.01 0.72
CA GLU A 101 -8.11 -13.47 -0.63
C GLU A 101 -8.12 -12.31 -1.64
N GLY A 102 -9.16 -11.48 -1.61
CA GLY A 102 -9.25 -10.33 -2.48
C GLY A 102 -8.15 -9.29 -2.23
N ARG A 103 -7.81 -8.99 -0.97
CA ARG A 103 -6.72 -8.05 -0.65
C ARG A 103 -5.34 -8.59 -1.04
N ARG A 104 -5.11 -9.90 -0.96
CA ARG A 104 -3.87 -10.52 -1.49
C ARG A 104 -3.76 -10.35 -3.00
N LYS A 105 -4.88 -10.50 -3.73
CA LYS A 105 -4.92 -10.23 -5.18
C LYS A 105 -4.64 -8.76 -5.46
N GLN A 106 -5.26 -7.83 -4.74
CA GLN A 106 -5.00 -6.39 -4.88
C GLN A 106 -3.54 -6.05 -4.61
N TYR A 107 -2.94 -6.60 -3.55
CA TYR A 107 -1.53 -6.42 -3.24
C TYR A 107 -0.64 -6.88 -4.40
N GLN A 108 -0.89 -8.08 -4.94
CA GLN A 108 -0.12 -8.61 -6.06
C GLN A 108 -0.29 -7.77 -7.34
N SER A 109 -1.52 -7.31 -7.62
CA SER A 109 -1.79 -6.42 -8.74
C SER A 109 -1.11 -5.06 -8.57
N ALA A 110 -1.12 -4.50 -7.36
CA ALA A 110 -0.44 -3.25 -7.04
C ALA A 110 1.08 -3.38 -7.27
N LEU A 111 1.69 -4.50 -6.86
CA LEU A 111 3.10 -4.81 -7.15
C LEU A 111 3.44 -4.89 -8.65
N GLN A 112 2.46 -5.24 -9.49
CA GLN A 112 2.63 -5.37 -10.94
C GLN A 112 2.21 -4.12 -11.72
N ASP A 113 1.59 -3.14 -11.05
CA ASP A 113 1.19 -1.87 -11.64
C ASP A 113 2.40 -1.14 -12.25
N GLN A 114 2.20 -0.30 -13.25
CA GLN A 114 3.27 0.49 -13.85
C GLN A 114 3.60 1.74 -13.04
N ALA A 115 2.70 2.20 -12.17
CA ALA A 115 2.92 3.32 -11.29
C ALA A 115 3.96 2.98 -10.20
N GLU A 116 4.83 3.95 -9.91
CA GLU A 116 5.82 3.84 -8.83
C GLU A 116 5.14 3.93 -7.45
N ILE A 117 4.10 4.75 -7.32
CA ILE A 117 3.28 4.89 -6.11
C ILE A 117 1.89 4.34 -6.40
N VAL A 118 1.42 3.42 -5.56
CA VAL A 118 0.08 2.84 -5.64
C VAL A 118 -0.62 2.98 -4.29
N PHE A 119 -1.80 3.57 -4.31
CA PHE A 119 -2.63 3.71 -3.11
C PHE A 119 -3.59 2.52 -2.96
N LEU A 120 -3.76 2.03 -1.75
CA LEU A 120 -4.73 1.00 -1.40
C LEU A 120 -5.71 1.56 -0.37
N ASP A 121 -6.99 1.51 -0.70
CA ASP A 121 -8.08 1.75 0.24
C ASP A 121 -8.18 0.52 1.17
N ARG A 122 -7.49 0.64 2.32
CA ARG A 122 -7.22 -0.40 3.34
C ARG A 122 -6.16 -1.44 2.96
N GLY A 123 -5.46 -1.90 4.00
CA GLY A 123 -4.47 -2.98 3.93
C GLY A 123 -5.00 -4.30 4.50
N ILE A 124 -4.21 -5.36 4.40
CA ILE A 124 -4.52 -6.64 5.06
C ILE A 124 -4.65 -6.49 6.60
N PRO A 125 -3.82 -5.70 7.31
CA PRO A 125 -3.97 -5.52 8.76
C PRO A 125 -5.32 -4.94 9.20
N ASP A 126 -6.03 -4.19 8.34
CA ASP A 126 -7.40 -3.76 8.66
C ASP A 126 -8.31 -4.95 9.00
N ILE A 127 -8.14 -6.12 8.36
CA ILE A 127 -8.98 -7.31 8.65
C ILE A 127 -8.84 -7.70 10.12
N LEU A 128 -7.60 -7.77 10.61
CA LEU A 128 -7.31 -8.14 11.99
C LEU A 128 -7.74 -7.06 12.98
N ALA A 129 -7.61 -5.78 12.63
CA ALA A 129 -8.12 -4.70 13.46
C ALA A 129 -9.63 -4.81 13.69
N TYR A 130 -10.40 -5.13 12.64
CA TYR A 130 -11.83 -5.38 12.78
C TYR A 130 -12.14 -6.64 13.60
N MET A 131 -11.38 -7.74 13.42
CA MET A 131 -11.54 -8.95 14.23
C MET A 131 -11.23 -8.71 15.72
N HIS A 132 -10.18 -7.96 16.03
CA HIS A 132 -9.83 -7.58 17.39
C HIS A 132 -10.93 -6.73 18.04
N TYR A 133 -11.48 -5.77 17.28
CA TYR A 133 -12.60 -4.94 17.74
C TYR A 133 -13.85 -5.78 18.05
N ILE A 134 -14.18 -6.76 17.22
CA ILE A 134 -15.33 -7.65 17.44
C ILE A 134 -15.05 -8.67 18.57
N GLY A 135 -13.78 -8.98 18.82
CA GLY A 135 -13.35 -9.99 19.81
C GLY A 135 -13.30 -11.42 19.26
N ASP A 136 -13.18 -11.58 17.94
CA ASP A 136 -13.19 -12.88 17.26
C ASP A 136 -11.80 -13.55 17.27
N SER A 137 -11.78 -14.87 17.49
CA SER A 137 -10.59 -15.68 17.23
C SER A 137 -10.45 -15.98 15.74
N TYR A 138 -9.24 -15.91 15.22
CA TYR A 138 -8.97 -16.17 13.81
C TYR A 138 -7.82 -17.17 13.59
N PRO A 139 -7.83 -17.91 12.47
CA PRO A 139 -6.73 -18.80 12.10
C PRO A 139 -5.40 -18.06 11.88
N ALA A 140 -4.29 -18.76 12.14
CA ALA A 140 -2.92 -18.20 12.03
C ALA A 140 -2.56 -17.65 10.63
N PHE A 141 -3.25 -18.08 9.57
CA PHE A 141 -2.94 -17.60 8.22
C PHE A 141 -3.24 -16.10 8.01
N PHE A 142 -4.13 -15.50 8.82
CA PHE A 142 -4.38 -14.05 8.76
C PHE A 142 -3.16 -13.26 9.25
N ASP A 143 -2.56 -13.69 10.35
CA ASP A 143 -1.34 -13.11 10.90
C ASP A 143 -0.17 -13.28 9.92
N GLN A 144 0.00 -14.49 9.38
CA GLN A 144 1.00 -14.78 8.37
C GLN A 144 0.86 -13.85 7.15
N ALA A 145 -0.37 -13.57 6.70
CA ALA A 145 -0.59 -12.67 5.57
C ALA A 145 -0.13 -11.23 5.88
N CYS A 146 -0.30 -10.73 7.11
CA CYS A 146 0.22 -9.41 7.52
C CYS A 146 1.76 -9.36 7.54
N HIS A 147 2.41 -10.50 7.79
CA HIS A 147 3.87 -10.62 7.69
C HIS A 147 4.38 -10.73 6.25
N GLU A 148 3.63 -11.40 5.36
CA GLU A 148 4.03 -11.61 3.97
C GLU A 148 3.78 -10.40 3.06
N HIS A 149 2.75 -9.60 3.33
CA HIS A 149 2.31 -8.52 2.45
C HIS A 149 2.63 -7.18 3.12
N LYS A 150 3.80 -6.62 2.78
CA LYS A 150 4.33 -5.40 3.40
C LYS A 150 4.01 -4.15 2.58
N TYR A 151 3.61 -3.10 3.29
CA TYR A 151 3.31 -1.78 2.74
C TYR A 151 4.42 -0.78 3.08
N SER A 152 4.63 0.20 2.21
CA SER A 152 5.71 1.18 2.35
C SER A 152 5.33 2.28 3.35
N LYS A 153 4.07 2.72 3.34
CA LYS A 153 3.59 3.80 4.21
C LYS A 153 2.11 3.61 4.56
N ILE A 154 1.76 3.96 5.79
CA ILE A 154 0.39 3.84 6.30
C ILE A 154 -0.11 5.23 6.72
N PHE A 155 -1.16 5.69 6.05
CA PHE A 155 -1.94 6.85 6.47
C PHE A 155 -3.21 6.38 7.17
N VAL A 156 -3.50 6.96 8.33
CA VAL A 156 -4.71 6.65 9.10
C VAL A 156 -5.56 7.91 9.22
N LEU A 157 -6.84 7.78 8.90
CA LEU A 157 -7.80 8.87 9.01
C LEU A 157 -8.49 8.79 10.37
N PRO A 158 -8.36 9.80 11.24
CA PRO A 158 -9.04 9.81 12.53
C PRO A 158 -10.57 9.91 12.37
N PRO A 159 -11.34 9.41 13.36
CA PRO A 159 -12.77 9.68 13.44
C PRO A 159 -13.00 11.19 13.43
N TRP A 160 -14.00 11.63 12.66
CA TRP A 160 -14.27 13.04 12.48
C TRP A 160 -15.75 13.30 12.73
N GLU A 161 -16.05 13.77 13.94
CA GLU A 161 -17.42 13.96 14.44
C GLU A 161 -18.24 14.90 13.55
N GLU A 162 -17.62 15.98 13.05
CA GLU A 162 -18.29 17.02 12.26
C GLU A 162 -18.83 16.52 10.90
N ILE A 163 -18.25 15.45 10.35
CA ILE A 163 -18.71 14.81 9.11
C ILE A 163 -19.37 13.45 9.37
N TYR A 164 -19.56 13.10 10.65
CA TYR A 164 -20.17 11.86 11.06
C TYR A 164 -21.69 11.94 10.88
N GLU A 165 -22.14 11.76 9.66
CA GLU A 165 -23.57 11.60 9.38
C GLU A 165 -24.04 10.21 9.84
N SER A 166 -25.05 10.19 10.71
CA SER A 166 -25.85 9.01 11.03
C SER A 166 -26.76 8.69 9.85
N ASP A 167 -26.21 7.99 8.86
CA ASP A 167 -26.94 7.38 7.75
C ASP A 167 -27.39 5.96 8.16
N GLU A 168 -28.58 5.52 7.74
CA GLU A 168 -29.13 4.18 7.97
C GLU A 168 -28.19 3.02 7.56
N ALA A 169 -27.19 3.28 6.70
CA ALA A 169 -26.15 2.35 6.30
C ALA A 169 -24.91 2.30 7.23
N ARG A 170 -24.83 3.16 8.26
CA ARG A 170 -23.73 3.20 9.23
C ARG A 170 -24.20 2.67 10.58
N TYR A 171 -23.88 1.41 10.84
CA TYR A 171 -24.28 0.70 12.05
C TYR A 171 -23.56 1.16 13.33
N GLU A 172 -22.46 1.91 13.21
CA GLU A 172 -21.59 2.29 14.31
C GLU A 172 -21.88 3.73 14.78
N ASN A 173 -21.83 4.00 16.08
CA ASN A 173 -21.85 5.35 16.64
C ASN A 173 -20.42 5.94 16.70
N PHE A 174 -20.29 7.23 17.04
CA PHE A 174 -18.98 7.90 17.08
C PHE A 174 -18.01 7.25 18.10
N GLU A 175 -18.51 6.77 19.24
CA GLU A 175 -17.70 6.06 20.23
C GLU A 175 -17.13 4.76 19.64
N GLN A 176 -17.94 3.99 18.90
CA GLN A 176 -17.53 2.78 18.20
C GLN A 176 -16.50 3.09 17.11
N ALA A 177 -16.67 4.19 16.36
CA ALA A 177 -15.67 4.64 15.39
C ALA A 177 -14.33 4.98 16.05
N THR A 178 -14.35 5.55 17.26
CA THR A 178 -13.16 5.84 18.05
C THR A 178 -12.48 4.56 18.55
N LEU A 179 -13.25 3.62 19.09
CA LEU A 179 -12.73 2.32 19.51
C LEU A 179 -12.09 1.55 18.35
N LEU A 180 -12.74 1.54 17.19
CA LEU A 180 -12.20 0.93 15.98
C LEU A 180 -10.90 1.61 15.53
N PHE A 181 -10.82 2.94 15.64
CA PHE A 181 -9.60 3.68 15.31
C PHE A 181 -8.42 3.28 16.21
N ASP A 182 -8.66 3.09 17.50
CA ASP A 182 -7.64 2.62 18.44
C ASP A 182 -7.17 1.20 18.07
N HIS A 183 -8.09 0.28 17.75
CA HIS A 183 -7.75 -1.07 17.28
C HIS A 183 -6.98 -1.05 15.96
N LEU A 184 -7.31 -0.15 15.04
CA LEU A 184 -6.55 0.04 13.79
C LEU A 184 -5.11 0.44 14.11
N LYS A 185 -4.92 1.47 14.94
CA LYS A 185 -3.57 1.93 15.33
C LYS A 185 -2.76 0.82 16.00
N GLU A 186 -3.34 0.18 17.01
CA GLU A 186 -2.68 -0.91 17.74
C GLU A 186 -2.29 -2.06 16.81
N THR A 187 -3.20 -2.49 15.93
CA THR A 187 -2.95 -3.61 15.01
C THR A 187 -1.80 -3.28 14.05
N TYR A 188 -1.81 -2.11 13.42
CA TYR A 188 -0.73 -1.71 12.51
C TYR A 188 0.61 -1.55 13.25
N GLN A 189 0.60 -0.98 14.46
CA GLN A 189 1.80 -0.86 15.30
C GLN A 189 2.38 -2.23 15.68
N ASN A 190 1.52 -3.21 16.00
CA ASN A 190 1.96 -4.59 16.28
C ASN A 190 2.66 -5.25 15.09
N TYR A 191 2.35 -4.84 13.86
CA TYR A 191 3.05 -5.26 12.64
C TYR A 191 4.26 -4.37 12.28
N ASN A 192 4.71 -3.52 13.20
CA ASN A 192 5.84 -2.60 13.09
C ASN A 192 5.64 -1.48 12.05
N TYR A 193 4.39 -1.08 11.79
CA TYR A 193 4.13 0.10 10.99
C TYR A 193 4.10 1.37 11.85
N GLU A 194 4.71 2.43 11.33
CA GLU A 194 4.45 3.79 11.79
C GLU A 194 3.24 4.33 11.02
N LEU A 195 2.21 4.78 11.75
CA LEU A 195 1.02 5.38 11.14
C LEU A 195 1.16 6.88 11.11
N ILE A 196 0.83 7.48 9.96
CA ILE A 196 0.77 8.92 9.77
C ILE A 196 -0.70 9.32 9.84
N GLU A 197 -1.07 10.03 10.91
CA GLU A 197 -2.43 10.55 11.03
C GLU A 197 -2.63 11.72 10.05
N VAL A 198 -3.65 11.59 9.20
CA VAL A 198 -4.00 12.66 8.25
C VAL A 198 -4.90 13.66 8.97
N PRO A 199 -4.55 14.95 8.99
CA PRO A 199 -5.36 15.96 9.66
C PRO A 199 -6.75 16.09 9.03
N THR A 200 -7.70 16.61 9.79
CA THR A 200 -8.99 17.05 9.25
C THR A 200 -8.80 18.30 8.39
N GLY A 201 -9.71 18.53 7.45
CA GLY A 201 -9.60 19.62 6.48
C GLY A 201 -10.32 19.30 5.18
N THR A 202 -10.13 20.15 4.18
CA THR A 202 -10.67 19.93 2.83
C THR A 202 -10.03 18.70 2.18
N VAL A 203 -10.72 18.13 1.18
CA VAL A 203 -10.20 16.98 0.41
C VAL A 203 -8.83 17.29 -0.18
N GLU A 204 -8.67 18.48 -0.76
CA GLU A 204 -7.40 18.93 -1.37
C GLU A 204 -6.28 19.04 -0.32
N GLU A 205 -6.52 19.68 0.82
CA GLU A 205 -5.51 19.80 1.89
C GLU A 205 -5.04 18.43 2.40
N ARG A 206 -5.96 17.46 2.51
CA ARG A 206 -5.65 16.11 2.98
C ARG A 206 -4.86 15.32 1.93
N ILE A 207 -5.21 15.44 0.65
CA ILE A 207 -4.45 14.85 -0.45
C ILE A 207 -3.04 15.46 -0.49
N GLN A 208 -2.91 16.78 -0.45
CA GLN A 208 -1.62 17.46 -0.44
C GLN A 208 -0.77 17.04 0.76
N PHE A 209 -1.38 16.91 1.95
CA PHE A 209 -0.68 16.38 3.12
C PHE A 209 -0.11 14.97 2.87
N ILE A 210 -0.92 14.06 2.32
CA ILE A 210 -0.49 12.69 2.00
C ILE A 210 0.68 12.71 1.00
N LEU A 211 0.56 13.47 -0.08
CA LEU A 211 1.58 13.54 -1.14
C LEU A 211 2.89 14.16 -0.64
N ASN A 212 2.82 15.20 0.18
CA ASN A 212 4.00 15.84 0.79
C ASN A 212 4.78 14.89 1.71
N GLN A 213 4.11 13.88 2.27
CA GLN A 213 4.75 12.86 3.09
C GLN A 213 5.43 11.77 2.24
N LEU A 214 5.13 11.66 0.95
CA LEU A 214 5.76 10.70 0.03
C LEU A 214 7.00 11.27 -0.68
N SER A 215 7.24 12.58 -0.54
CA SER A 215 8.31 13.32 -1.21
C SER A 215 9.60 13.41 -0.40
#